data_AF-A0A7G8QRD3-F1
#
_entry.id   AF-A0A7G8QRD3-F1
#
_cell.length_a   1.000
_cell.length_b   1.000
_cell.length_c   1.000
_cell.angle_alpha   90.00
_cell.angle_beta   90.00
_cell.angle_gamma   90.00
#
_symmetry.space_group_name_H-M   'P 1'
#
loop_
_entity.id
_entity.type
_entity.pdbx_description
1 polymer ?
#
loop_
_entity_poly.entity_id
_entity_poly.type
_entity_poly.pdbx_seq_one_letter_code
_entity_poly.pdbx_strand_id
1 'polypeptide(L)' 'MKTFNQLKSLIDFCQTDDFFLEHLNRLQDAGVISIDEGDIDTASRVVSDDFYDRLAGVYGIEPETKNEEA' A
#
# COMPACT_ATOMS: atom_id res chain seq x y z
N MET A 1 -10.99 -1.73 1.40
CA MET A 1 -9.84 -1.95 2.31
C MET A 1 -9.05 -3.15 1.81
N LYS A 2 -7.73 -3.09 1.86
CA LYS A 2 -6.81 -4.19 1.51
C LYS A 2 -5.95 -4.57 2.71
N THR A 3 -5.50 -5.81 2.79
CA THR A 3 -4.59 -6.26 3.85
C THR A 3 -3.14 -5.86 3.55
N PHE A 4 -2.29 -5.79 4.58
CA PHE A 4 -0.85 -5.62 4.38
C PHE A 4 -0.26 -6.69 3.48
N ASN A 5 -0.75 -7.93 3.56
CA ASN A 5 -0.26 -9.00 2.68
C ASN A 5 -0.60 -8.73 1.21
N GLN A 6 -1.81 -8.24 0.91
CA GLN A 6 -2.16 -7.85 -0.47
C GLN A 6 -1.28 -6.70 -0.97
N LEU A 7 -1.06 -5.67 -0.15
CA LEU A 7 -0.21 -4.54 -0.53
C LEU A 7 1.27 -4.95 -0.70
N LYS A 8 1.80 -5.79 0.20
CA LYS A 8 3.16 -6.34 0.08
C LYS A 8 3.31 -7.20 -1.17
N SER A 9 2.34 -8.07 -1.48
CA SER A 9 2.37 -8.87 -2.70
C SER A 9 2.31 -8.01 -3.96
N LEU A 10 1.55 -6.91 -3.95
CA LEU A 10 1.50 -5.96 -5.06
C LEU A 10 2.90 -5.45 -5.40
N ILE A 11 3.67 -5.00 -4.41
CA ILE A 11 4.99 -4.38 -4.62
C ILE A 11 6.16 -5.36 -4.44
N ASP A 12 5.90 -6.66 -4.49
CA ASP A 12 6.87 -7.75 -4.28
C ASP A 12 7.74 -7.61 -3.00
N PHE A 13 7.10 -7.17 -1.91
CA PHE A 13 7.78 -6.93 -0.63
C PHE A 13 7.75 -8.17 0.27
N CYS A 14 8.93 -8.76 0.51
CA CYS A 14 9.06 -10.07 1.18
C CYS A 14 9.42 -10.03 2.68
N GLN A 15 9.46 -8.87 3.33
CA GLN A 15 9.84 -8.76 4.76
C GLN A 15 8.62 -8.74 5.71
N THR A 16 8.88 -8.69 7.02
CA THR A 16 7.85 -8.65 8.08
C THR A 16 7.00 -7.38 8.00
N ASP A 17 5.85 -7.38 8.70
CA ASP A 17 4.96 -6.21 8.79
C ASP A 17 5.68 -4.99 9.40
N ASP A 18 6.57 -5.18 10.37
CA ASP A 18 7.34 -4.09 10.98
C ASP A 18 8.32 -3.45 9.97
N PHE A 19 9.05 -4.27 9.20
CA PHE A 19 9.92 -3.77 8.13
C PHE A 19 9.13 -3.14 6.99
N PHE A 20 7.92 -3.62 6.73
CA PHE A 20 7.02 -3.03 5.74
C PHE A 20 6.58 -1.62 6.16
N LEU A 21 6.18 -1.44 7.43
CA LEU A 21 5.84 -0.11 7.96
C LEU A 21 7.05 0.83 7.97
N GLU A 22 8.23 0.34 8.35
CA GLU A 22 9.46 1.13 8.28
C GLU A 22 9.76 1.56 6.84
N HIS A 23 9.57 0.67 5.87
CA HIS A 23 9.74 0.98 4.45
C HIS A 23 8.76 2.08 3.98
N LEU A 24 7.48 1.99 4.35
CA LEU A 24 6.49 3.04 4.05
C LEU A 24 6.87 4.39 4.67
N ASN A 25 7.32 4.40 5.93
CA ASN A 25 7.81 5.62 6.58
C ASN A 25 9.02 6.22 5.86
N ARG A 26 9.98 5.40 5.44
CA ARG A 26 11.15 5.87 4.67
C ARG A 26 10.73 6.49 3.32
N LEU A 27 9.73 5.92 2.65
CA LEU A 27 9.18 6.49 1.42
C LEU A 27 8.47 7.83 1.68
N GLN A 28 7.73 7.94 2.78
CA GLN A 28 7.10 9.19 3.20
C GLN A 28 8.12 10.28 3.53
N ASP A 29 9.15 9.95 4.32
CA ASP A 29 10.24 10.87 4.69
C ASP A 29 11.02 11.34 3.45
N ALA A 30 11.16 10.49 2.44
CA ALA A 30 11.76 10.83 1.16
C ALA A 30 10.84 11.64 0.23
N GLY A 31 9.57 11.88 0.62
CA GLY A 31 8.59 12.60 -0.19
C GLY A 31 8.07 11.82 -1.41
N VAL A 32 8.25 10.50 -1.43
CA VAL A 32 7.81 9.63 -2.54
C VAL A 32 6.32 9.35 -2.43
N ILE A 33 5.80 9.19 -1.21
CA ILE A 33 4.39 8.93 -0.92
C ILE A 33 3.87 9.88 0.17
N SER A 34 2.56 10.06 0.21
CA SER A 34 1.84 10.66 1.33
C SER A 34 1.03 9.59 2.05
N ILE A 35 1.05 9.61 3.38
CA ILE A 35 0.21 8.75 4.23
C ILE A 35 -0.69 9.68 5.04
N ASP A 36 -1.97 9.64 4.73
CA ASP A 36 -3.01 10.46 5.35
C ASP A 36 -3.73 9.70 6.48
N GLU A 37 -4.50 10.41 7.30
CA GLU A 37 -5.29 9.78 8.35
C GLU A 37 -6.31 8.80 7.74
N GLY A 38 -6.29 7.55 8.21
CA GLY A 38 -7.17 6.49 7.73
C GLY A 38 -6.60 5.64 6.58
N ASP A 39 -5.42 5.98 6.05
CA ASP A 39 -4.78 5.16 5.02
C ASP A 39 -4.27 3.83 5.53
N ILE A 40 -3.82 3.80 6.78
CA ILE A 40 -3.23 2.63 7.43
C ILE A 40 -3.89 2.43 8.79
N ASP A 41 -4.53 1.27 8.97
CA ASP A 41 -4.91 0.75 10.28
C ASP A 41 -3.92 -0.35 10.67
N THR A 42 -2.97 0.00 11.54
CA THR A 42 -1.92 -0.91 12.02
C THR A 42 -2.47 -1.97 12.99
N ALA A 43 -3.55 -1.68 13.72
CA ALA A 43 -4.16 -2.64 14.64
C ALA A 43 -4.84 -3.77 13.86
N SER A 44 -5.54 -3.42 12.78
CA SER A 44 -6.23 -4.38 11.91
C SER A 44 -5.38 -4.88 10.74
N ARG A 45 -4.17 -4.32 10.54
CA ARG A 45 -3.24 -4.63 9.43
C ARG A 45 -3.86 -4.49 8.04
N VAL A 46 -4.60 -3.39 7.86
CA VAL A 46 -5.27 -3.05 6.61
C VAL A 46 -4.91 -1.64 6.17
N VAL A 47 -5.10 -1.40 4.88
CA VAL A 47 -4.95 -0.10 4.22
C VAL A 47 -6.22 0.28 3.47
N SER A 48 -6.41 1.59 3.27
CA SER A 48 -7.46 2.10 2.40
C SER A 48 -7.26 1.63 0.96
N ASP A 49 -8.35 1.51 0.19
CA ASP A 49 -8.24 1.17 -1.24
C ASP A 49 -7.55 2.31 -2.01
N ASP A 50 -7.79 3.56 -1.60
CA ASP A 50 -7.14 4.74 -2.17
C ASP A 50 -5.62 4.72 -1.97
N PHE A 51 -5.13 4.42 -0.75
CA PHE A 51 -3.70 4.30 -0.49
C PHE A 51 -3.07 3.13 -1.25
N TYR A 52 -3.79 2.02 -1.36
CA TYR A 52 -3.35 0.88 -2.16
C TYR A 52 -3.12 1.28 -3.62
N ASP A 53 -4.06 2.00 -4.23
CA ASP A 53 -3.97 2.45 -5.62
C ASP A 53 -2.88 3.52 -5.81
N ARG A 54 -2.75 4.47 -4.86
CA ARG A 54 -1.67 5.47 -4.87
C ARG A 54 -0.29 4.81 -4.80
N LEU A 55 -0.11 3.82 -3.91
CA LEU A 55 1.17 3.10 -3.80
C LEU A 55 1.43 2.26 -5.06
N ALA A 56 0.41 1.64 -5.66
CA ALA A 56 0.54 0.94 -6.94
C ALA A 56 1.13 1.86 -8.03
N GLY A 57 0.60 3.08 -8.15
CA GLY A 57 1.05 4.08 -9.10
C GLY A 57 2.51 4.50 -8.90
N VAL A 58 2.97 4.61 -7.65
CA VAL A 58 4.39 4.92 -7.32
C VAL A 58 5.33 3.83 -7.84
N TYR A 59 4.90 2.57 -7.80
CA TYR A 59 5.66 1.43 -8.30
C TYR A 59 5.45 1.18 -9.81
N GLY A 60 4.66 2.00 -10.49
CA GLY A 60 4.33 1.82 -11.92
C GLY A 60 3.48 0.58 -12.19
N ILE A 61 2.72 0.13 -11.19
CA ILE A 61 1.85 -1.04 -11.28
C ILE A 61 0.44 -0.54 -11.55
N GLU A 62 -0.21 -1.08 -12.59
CA GLU A 62 -1.65 -0.91 -12.75
C GLU A 62 -2.33 -1.80 -11.69
N PRO A 63 -2.99 -1.23 -10.67
CA PRO A 63 -3.74 -2.06 -9.73
C PRO A 63 -4.78 -2.82 -10.56
N GLU A 64 -4.95 -4.13 -10.30
CA GLU A 64 -5.96 -4.93 -11.01
C GLU A 64 -7.30 -4.22 -10.92
N THR A 65 -7.65 -3.52 -12.01
CA THR A 65 -8.87 -2.76 -12.13
C THR A 65 -9.99 -3.76 -11.95
N LYS A 66 -10.99 -3.38 -11.14
CA LYS A 66 -12.29 -4.03 -11.11
C LYS A 66 -12.70 -4.37 -12.54
N ASN A 67 -12.58 -5.63 -12.92
CA ASN A 67 -13.24 -6.18 -14.11
C ASN A 67 -14.75 -6.21 -13.79
N GLU A 68 -15.37 -5.05 -13.67
CA GLU A 68 -16.82 -4.89 -13.78
C GLU A 68 -17.10 -4.48 -15.23
N GLU A 69 -17.14 -5.53 -16.05
CA GLU A 69 -17.98 -5.78 -17.22
C GLU A 69 -18.11 -4.73 -18.35
N ALA A 70 -17.98 -5.26 -19.56
CA ALA A 70 -18.27 -4.67 -20.86
C ALA A 70 -19.78 -4.49 -21.12
#